data_AF-W2KXR5-F1
#
_entry.id   AF-W2KXR5-F1
#
_cell.length_a   1.000
_cell.length_b   1.000
_cell.length_c   1.000
_cell.angle_alpha   90.00
_cell.angle_beta   90.00
_cell.angle_gamma   90.00
#
_symmetry.space_group_name_H-M   'P 1'
#
loop_
_entity.id
_entity.type
_entity.pdbx_description
1 polymer ?
#
loop_
_entity_poly.entity_id
_entity_poly.type
_entity_poly.pdbx_seq_one_letter_code
_entity_poly.pdbx_strand_id
1 'polypeptide(L)'
;VALVAGISGGFIDSYLFLQVYDLSDDDATIVSVLVAVQTLSEIPLFFMSSVLIERFSTAGCLVIVIIAFFIRDMVYTYMEEPWYIVPLEMLHGVTFGLLLASLTTYIYDASPKGAAGTMIGLLSAFMRGIGAGIASLVGGYIYDEFGVPTVWKIGAYGLVPASLLLIGVFAWLARRQSSTTVDLEKQLVDEADSTSELSKVSQIQ
;
A
#
# COMPACT_ATOMS: atom_id res chain seq x y z
N VAL A 1 1.02 3.12 -5.37
CA VAL A 1 0.73 2.21 -4.23
C VAL A 1 -0.74 2.28 -3.82
N ALA A 2 -1.28 3.44 -3.42
CA ALA A 2 -2.69 3.56 -2.98
C ALA A 2 -3.72 2.96 -3.95
N LEU A 3 -3.64 3.26 -5.26
CA LEU A 3 -4.55 2.69 -6.24
C LEU A 3 -4.44 1.16 -6.34
N VAL A 4 -3.22 0.61 -6.37
CA VAL A 4 -3.00 -0.85 -6.47
C VAL A 4 -3.53 -1.56 -5.22
N ALA A 5 -3.26 -0.99 -4.04
CA ALA A 5 -3.79 -1.50 -2.78
C ALA A 5 -5.32 -1.37 -2.71
N GLY A 6 -5.89 -0.34 -3.34
CA GLY A 6 -7.34 -0.18 -3.53
C GLY A 6 -7.95 -1.28 -4.41
N ILE A 7 -7.26 -1.68 -5.48
CA ILE A 7 -7.71 -2.80 -6.33
C ILE A 7 -7.61 -4.13 -5.57
N SER A 8 -6.48 -4.40 -4.91
CA SER A 8 -6.32 -5.62 -4.10
C SER A 8 -7.32 -5.68 -2.95
N GLY A 9 -7.53 -4.58 -2.22
CA GLY A 9 -8.56 -4.50 -1.18
C GLY A 9 -9.96 -4.66 -1.75
N GLY A 10 -10.25 -4.05 -2.90
CA GLY A 10 -11.53 -4.21 -3.59
C GLY A 10 -11.82 -5.65 -4.03
N PHE A 11 -10.79 -6.42 -4.45
CA PHE A 11 -10.96 -7.85 -4.73
C PHE A 11 -11.35 -8.62 -3.47
N ILE A 12 -10.69 -8.33 -2.34
CA ILE A 12 -11.03 -8.94 -1.05
C ILE A 12 -12.47 -8.62 -0.67
N ASP A 13 -12.83 -7.33 -0.65
CA ASP A 13 -14.16 -6.87 -0.24
C ASP A 13 -15.28 -7.39 -1.15
N SER A 14 -14.99 -7.61 -2.44
CA SER A 14 -16.00 -8.05 -3.42
C SER A 14 -16.14 -9.58 -3.51
N TYR A 15 -15.04 -10.34 -3.41
CA TYR A 15 -15.04 -11.76 -3.79
C TYR A 15 -14.72 -12.72 -2.66
N LEU A 16 -14.05 -12.28 -1.58
CA LEU A 16 -13.71 -13.18 -0.47
C LEU A 16 -14.96 -13.73 0.19
N PHE A 17 -15.93 -12.87 0.49
CA PHE A 17 -17.16 -13.29 1.16
C PHE A 17 -17.99 -14.21 0.26
N LEU A 18 -18.03 -13.94 -1.05
CA LEU A 18 -18.69 -14.83 -2.01
C LEU A 18 -18.05 -16.21 -2.01
N GLN A 19 -16.72 -16.28 -2.13
CA GLN A 19 -16.01 -17.57 -2.13
C GLN A 19 -16.21 -18.35 -0.84
N VAL A 20 -16.13 -17.69 0.32
CA VAL A 20 -16.31 -18.33 1.62
C VAL A 20 -17.75 -18.82 1.80
N TYR A 21 -18.72 -18.02 1.37
CA TYR A 21 -20.14 -18.39 1.40
C TYR A 21 -20.41 -19.63 0.54
N ASP A 22 -19.93 -19.61 -0.71
CA ASP A 22 -20.09 -20.70 -1.67
C ASP A 22 -19.42 -22.01 -1.17
N LEU A 23 -18.25 -21.91 -0.51
CA LEU A 23 -17.54 -23.07 0.07
C LEU A 23 -18.17 -23.60 1.36
N SER A 24 -19.01 -22.81 2.02
CA SER A 24 -19.64 -23.16 3.29
C SER A 24 -21.05 -23.74 3.16
N ASP A 25 -21.45 -24.18 1.96
CA ASP A 25 -22.80 -24.66 1.66
C ASP A 25 -23.89 -23.64 2.09
N ASP A 26 -23.70 -22.37 1.72
CA ASP A 26 -24.61 -21.25 2.01
C ASP A 26 -24.74 -20.86 3.50
N ASP A 27 -23.81 -21.27 4.37
CA ASP A 27 -23.77 -20.85 5.78
C ASP A 27 -23.22 -19.42 5.96
N ALA A 28 -24.09 -18.46 6.25
CA ALA A 28 -23.70 -17.09 6.51
C ALA A 28 -22.91 -16.90 7.83
N THR A 29 -22.90 -17.89 8.73
CA THR A 29 -22.26 -17.77 10.05
C THR A 29 -20.76 -17.57 9.92
N ILE A 30 -20.09 -18.34 9.05
CA ILE A 30 -18.65 -18.23 8.87
C ILE A 30 -18.23 -16.85 8.32
N VAL A 31 -19.03 -16.28 7.41
CA VAL A 31 -18.78 -14.93 6.86
C VAL A 31 -18.84 -13.89 7.98
N SER A 32 -19.80 -13.99 8.89
CA SER A 32 -19.91 -13.07 10.03
C SER A 32 -18.74 -13.21 11.01
N VAL A 33 -18.30 -14.43 11.29
CA VAL A 33 -17.12 -14.71 12.14
C VAL A 33 -15.86 -14.14 11.49
N LEU A 34 -15.73 -14.30 10.17
CA LEU A 34 -14.63 -13.78 9.39
C LEU A 34 -14.53 -12.25 9.51
N VAL A 35 -15.63 -11.54 9.28
CA VAL A 35 -15.70 -10.07 9.43
C VAL A 35 -15.38 -9.63 10.87
N ALA A 36 -15.85 -10.39 11.87
CA ALA A 36 -15.53 -10.10 13.26
C ALA A 36 -14.02 -10.23 13.54
N VAL A 37 -13.36 -11.27 13.04
CA VAL A 37 -11.91 -11.46 13.19
C VAL A 37 -11.12 -10.38 12.45
N GLN A 38 -11.55 -10.01 11.23
CA GLN A 38 -10.95 -8.89 10.50
C GLN A 38 -10.99 -7.61 11.33
N THR A 39 -12.18 -7.21 11.78
CA THR A 39 -12.39 -5.98 12.58
C THR A 39 -11.59 -6.00 13.89
N LEU A 40 -11.59 -7.14 14.60
CA LEU A 40 -10.84 -7.31 15.83
C LEU A 40 -9.32 -7.21 15.62
N SER A 41 -8.82 -7.63 14.45
CA SER A 41 -7.41 -7.52 14.11
C SER A 41 -6.97 -6.09 13.78
N GLU A 42 -7.88 -5.23 13.30
CA GLU A 42 -7.57 -3.84 12.98
C GLU A 42 -7.27 -2.99 14.21
N ILE A 43 -8.04 -3.18 15.29
CA ILE A 43 -7.93 -2.40 16.52
C ILE A 43 -6.49 -2.37 17.05
N PRO A 44 -5.85 -3.51 17.40
CA PRO A 44 -4.48 -3.49 17.93
C PRO A 44 -3.48 -2.93 16.92
N LEU A 45 -3.68 -3.20 15.62
CA LEU A 45 -2.76 -2.72 14.58
C LEU A 45 -2.82 -1.21 14.40
N PHE A 46 -4.00 -0.57 14.53
CA PHE A 46 -4.09 0.89 14.54
C PHE A 46 -3.36 1.48 15.76
N PHE A 47 -3.53 0.92 16.96
CA PHE A 47 -2.81 1.37 18.15
C PHE A 47 -1.29 1.21 18.03
N MET A 48 -0.82 0.14 17.39
CA MET A 48 0.61 -0.12 17.20
C MET A 48 1.20 0.54 15.94
N SER A 49 0.37 1.15 15.09
CA SER A 49 0.78 1.67 13.79
C SER A 49 1.87 2.74 13.90
N SER A 50 1.79 3.63 14.87
CA SER A 50 2.81 4.66 15.14
C SER A 50 4.17 4.02 15.45
N VAL A 51 4.20 3.04 16.36
CA VAL A 51 5.42 2.30 16.73
C VAL A 51 6.00 1.56 15.53
N LEU A 52 5.16 0.94 14.71
CA LEU A 52 5.59 0.24 13.50
C LEU A 52 6.17 1.20 12.46
N ILE A 53 5.53 2.34 12.23
CA ILE A 53 5.98 3.36 11.27
C ILE A 53 7.29 3.98 11.74
N GLU A 54 7.44 4.28 13.03
CA GLU A 54 8.70 4.78 13.59
C GLU A 54 9.84 3.75 13.44
N ARG A 55 9.54 2.46 13.65
CA ARG A 55 10.53 1.39 13.60
C ARG A 55 10.95 1.00 12.17
N PHE A 56 9.99 0.89 11.24
CA PHE A 56 10.21 0.35 9.90
C PHE A 56 10.17 1.42 8.79
N SER A 57 9.89 2.68 9.14
CA SER A 57 9.52 3.73 8.19
C SER A 57 8.23 3.43 7.44
N THR A 58 7.58 4.47 6.94
CA THR A 58 6.39 4.37 6.10
C THR A 58 6.61 3.43 4.90
N ALA A 59 7.77 3.53 4.24
CA ALA A 59 8.09 2.69 3.09
C ALA A 59 8.24 1.21 3.47
N GLY A 60 8.88 0.89 4.62
CA GLY A 60 9.02 -0.48 5.10
C GLY A 60 7.68 -1.08 5.51
N CYS A 61 6.82 -0.30 6.16
CA CYS A 61 5.44 -0.72 6.46
C CYS A 61 4.66 -1.07 5.19
N LEU A 62 4.76 -0.26 4.12
CA LEU A 62 4.10 -0.58 2.85
C LEU A 62 4.61 -1.89 2.21
N VAL A 63 5.89 -2.21 2.36
CA VAL A 63 6.44 -3.50 1.90
C VAL A 63 5.85 -4.66 2.72
N ILE A 64 5.74 -4.52 4.04
CA ILE A 64 5.11 -5.52 4.91
C ILE A 64 3.66 -5.77 4.48
N VAL A 65 2.90 -4.70 4.19
CA VAL A 65 1.53 -4.80 3.68
C VAL A 65 1.48 -5.57 2.36
N ILE A 66 2.38 -5.28 1.41
CA ILE A 66 2.41 -5.97 0.12
C ILE A 66 2.70 -7.47 0.28
N ILE A 67 3.61 -7.83 1.19
CA ILE A 67 3.88 -9.23 1.53
C ILE A 67 2.62 -9.89 2.13
N ALA A 68 1.92 -9.18 3.01
CA ALA A 68 0.67 -9.66 3.59
C ALA A 68 -0.42 -9.87 2.52
N PHE A 69 -0.58 -8.97 1.55
CA PHE A 69 -1.47 -9.17 0.41
C PHE A 69 -1.09 -10.41 -0.40
N PHE A 70 0.19 -10.61 -0.69
CA PHE A 70 0.65 -11.80 -1.40
C PHE A 70 0.31 -13.09 -0.68
N ILE A 71 0.53 -13.15 0.64
CA ILE A 71 0.20 -14.32 1.45
C ILE A 71 -1.31 -14.57 1.41
N ARG A 72 -2.14 -13.53 1.58
CA ARG A 72 -3.59 -13.65 1.51
C ARG A 72 -4.06 -14.18 0.15
N ASP A 73 -3.63 -13.54 -0.93
CA ASP A 73 -4.01 -13.93 -2.29
C ASP A 73 -3.58 -15.38 -2.62
N MET A 74 -2.40 -15.80 -2.16
CA MET A 74 -1.95 -17.19 -2.30
C MET A 74 -2.85 -18.15 -1.54
N VAL A 75 -3.20 -17.86 -0.30
CA VAL A 75 -4.07 -18.76 0.47
C VAL A 75 -5.48 -18.81 -0.13
N TYR A 76 -6.05 -17.69 -0.56
CA TYR A 76 -7.37 -17.66 -1.20
C TYR A 76 -7.41 -18.42 -2.53
N THR A 77 -6.30 -18.43 -3.26
CA THR A 77 -6.17 -19.20 -4.51
C THR A 77 -6.33 -20.70 -4.30
N TYR A 78 -5.84 -21.23 -3.17
CA TYR A 78 -5.84 -22.66 -2.85
C TYR A 78 -6.79 -23.00 -1.69
N MET A 79 -7.75 -22.13 -1.40
CA MET A 79 -8.71 -22.33 -0.33
C MET A 79 -9.74 -23.37 -0.73
N GLU A 80 -9.71 -24.51 -0.05
CA GLU A 80 -10.69 -25.61 -0.20
C GLU A 80 -11.65 -25.66 1.00
N GLU A 81 -11.14 -25.38 2.20
CA GLU A 81 -11.90 -25.46 3.46
C GLU A 81 -12.06 -24.06 4.07
N PRO A 82 -13.30 -23.56 4.24
CA PRO A 82 -13.53 -22.15 4.57
C PRO A 82 -13.10 -21.82 6.00
N TRP A 83 -13.17 -22.76 6.95
CA TRP A 83 -12.80 -22.49 8.36
C TRP A 83 -11.30 -22.24 8.58
N TYR A 84 -10.43 -22.74 7.71
CA TYR A 84 -8.98 -22.53 7.86
C TYR A 84 -8.55 -21.10 7.54
N ILE A 85 -9.39 -20.32 6.85
CA ILE A 85 -9.07 -18.93 6.51
C ILE A 85 -9.23 -17.98 7.70
N VAL A 86 -10.12 -18.30 8.64
CA VAL A 86 -10.47 -17.44 9.78
C VAL A 86 -9.23 -16.94 10.56
N PRO A 87 -8.27 -17.78 10.97
CA PRO A 87 -7.05 -17.26 11.63
C PRO A 87 -6.16 -16.43 10.71
N LEU A 88 -6.15 -16.70 9.40
CA LEU A 88 -5.39 -15.91 8.43
C LEU A 88 -5.96 -14.49 8.31
N GLU A 89 -7.25 -14.31 8.56
CA GLU A 89 -7.91 -13.01 8.49
C GLU A 89 -7.43 -12.02 9.55
N MET A 90 -6.68 -12.47 10.55
CA MET A 90 -5.91 -11.57 11.42
C MET A 90 -4.89 -10.72 10.64
N LEU A 91 -4.46 -11.17 9.46
CA LEU A 91 -3.59 -10.40 8.56
C LEU A 91 -4.32 -9.19 7.95
N HIS A 92 -5.65 -9.10 8.11
CA HIS A 92 -6.44 -7.94 7.71
C HIS A 92 -6.02 -6.66 8.42
N GLY A 93 -5.72 -6.72 9.72
CA GLY A 93 -5.18 -5.57 10.43
C GLY A 93 -3.89 -5.02 9.80
N VAL A 94 -3.09 -5.86 9.15
CA VAL A 94 -1.90 -5.42 8.39
C VAL A 94 -2.32 -4.83 7.04
N THR A 95 -3.09 -5.57 6.25
CA THR A 95 -3.43 -5.13 4.88
C THR A 95 -4.36 -3.92 4.83
N PHE A 96 -5.14 -3.69 5.88
CA PHE A 96 -6.05 -2.55 6.01
C PHE A 96 -5.53 -1.52 7.02
N GLY A 97 -5.37 -1.92 8.29
CA GLY A 97 -5.02 -1.00 9.37
C GLY A 97 -3.64 -0.35 9.19
N LEU A 98 -2.59 -1.17 9.05
CA LEU A 98 -1.22 -0.66 8.84
C LEU A 98 -1.09 0.08 7.51
N LEU A 99 -1.74 -0.41 6.44
CA LEU A 99 -1.77 0.27 5.15
C LEU A 99 -2.36 1.67 5.26
N LEU A 100 -3.56 1.78 5.85
CA LEU A 100 -4.27 3.05 5.96
C LEU A 100 -3.45 4.03 6.80
N ALA A 101 -2.94 3.59 7.95
CA ALA A 101 -2.08 4.42 8.79
C ALA A 101 -0.80 4.88 8.06
N SER A 102 -0.12 3.98 7.35
CA SER A 102 1.09 4.30 6.61
C SER A 102 0.83 5.32 5.50
N LEU A 103 -0.24 5.14 4.73
CA LEU A 103 -0.58 6.06 3.64
C LEU A 103 -1.07 7.41 4.14
N THR A 104 -1.86 7.44 5.22
CA THR A 104 -2.32 8.72 5.79
C THR A 104 -1.18 9.50 6.42
N THR A 105 -0.27 8.85 7.15
CA THR A 105 0.95 9.50 7.66
C THR A 105 1.78 10.07 6.52
N TYR A 106 2.06 9.28 5.48
CA TYR A 106 2.81 9.75 4.31
C TYR A 106 2.15 10.96 3.65
N ILE A 107 0.84 10.89 3.43
CA ILE A 107 0.10 11.98 2.80
C ILE A 107 0.08 13.21 3.68
N TYR A 108 -0.10 13.06 4.99
CA TYR A 108 -0.10 14.18 5.92
C TYR A 108 1.23 14.93 5.88
N ASP A 109 2.35 14.19 5.90
CA ASP A 109 3.70 14.75 5.84
C ASP A 109 4.00 15.41 4.48
N ALA A 110 3.49 14.82 3.39
CA ALA A 110 3.68 15.33 2.03
C ALA A 110 2.69 16.46 1.65
N SER A 111 1.66 16.72 2.47
CA SER A 111 0.59 17.66 2.12
C SER A 111 1.03 19.12 2.33
N PRO A 112 0.66 20.03 1.41
CA PRO A 112 0.74 21.46 1.67
C PRO A 112 -0.05 21.86 2.93
N LYS A 113 0.43 22.89 3.64
CA LYS A 113 -0.24 23.39 4.85
C LYS A 113 -1.71 23.73 4.54
N GLY A 114 -2.63 23.11 5.28
CA GLY A 114 -4.08 23.29 5.11
C GLY A 114 -4.76 22.42 4.06
N ALA A 115 -4.02 21.62 3.28
CA ALA A 115 -4.57 20.76 2.21
C ALA A 115 -4.65 19.26 2.59
N ALA A 116 -4.25 18.88 3.80
CA ALA A 116 -4.23 17.47 4.23
C ALA A 116 -5.59 16.77 4.08
N GLY A 117 -6.69 17.45 4.41
CA GLY A 117 -8.04 16.91 4.24
C GLY A 117 -8.37 16.57 2.78
N THR A 118 -8.00 17.44 1.84
CA THR A 118 -8.17 17.20 0.40
C THR A 118 -7.34 16.00 -0.06
N MET A 119 -6.09 15.89 0.39
CA MET A 119 -5.22 14.78 0.01
C MET A 119 -5.69 13.43 0.58
N ILE A 120 -6.23 13.41 1.80
CA ILE A 120 -6.89 12.22 2.38
C ILE A 120 -8.18 11.87 1.63
N GLY A 121 -8.93 12.88 1.19
CA GLY A 121 -10.07 12.70 0.30
C GLY A 121 -9.67 12.03 -1.01
N LEU A 122 -8.58 12.49 -1.62
CA LEU A 122 -8.03 11.90 -2.85
C LEU A 122 -7.54 10.47 -2.62
N LEU A 123 -6.85 10.20 -1.51
CA LEU A 123 -6.47 8.85 -1.09
C LEU A 123 -7.69 7.92 -1.04
N SER A 124 -8.76 8.37 -0.40
CA SER A 124 -10.01 7.64 -0.29
C SER A 124 -10.65 7.39 -1.64
N ALA A 125 -10.64 8.38 -2.54
CA ALA A 125 -11.14 8.26 -3.90
C ALA A 125 -10.36 7.23 -4.71
N PHE A 126 -9.03 7.17 -4.58
CA PHE A 126 -8.22 6.15 -5.27
C PHE A 126 -8.41 4.75 -4.69
N MET A 127 -8.51 4.62 -3.37
CA MET A 127 -8.61 3.31 -2.72
C MET A 127 -10.03 2.73 -2.81
N ARG A 128 -10.99 3.43 -2.21
CA ARG A 128 -12.39 2.96 -2.05
C ARG A 128 -13.31 3.38 -3.20
N GLY A 129 -12.90 4.35 -4.01
CA GLY A 129 -13.64 4.74 -5.21
C GLY A 129 -13.16 3.97 -6.43
N ILE A 130 -12.10 4.47 -7.06
CA ILE A 130 -11.57 3.99 -8.34
C ILE A 130 -11.02 2.56 -8.19
N GLY A 131 -10.19 2.29 -7.18
CA GLY A 131 -9.59 0.98 -6.97
C GLY A 131 -10.65 -0.11 -6.75
N ALA A 132 -11.55 0.11 -5.79
CA ALA A 132 -12.67 -0.78 -5.55
C ALA A 132 -13.59 -0.93 -6.78
N GLY A 133 -13.91 0.16 -7.49
CA GLY A 133 -14.73 0.09 -8.70
C GLY A 133 -14.09 -0.72 -9.84
N ILE A 134 -12.78 -0.55 -10.07
CA ILE A 134 -12.03 -1.38 -11.02
C ILE A 134 -12.06 -2.84 -10.57
N ALA A 135 -11.82 -3.09 -9.29
CA ALA A 135 -11.84 -4.43 -8.72
C ALA A 135 -13.19 -5.12 -8.93
N SER A 136 -14.31 -4.46 -8.62
CA SER A 136 -15.65 -5.04 -8.76
C SER A 136 -16.05 -5.26 -10.23
N LEU A 137 -15.71 -4.32 -11.13
CA LEU A 137 -16.07 -4.44 -12.56
C LEU A 137 -15.21 -5.47 -13.28
N VAL A 138 -13.89 -5.32 -13.20
CA VAL A 138 -12.94 -6.20 -13.90
C VAL A 138 -12.88 -7.56 -13.23
N GLY A 139 -12.89 -7.59 -11.90
CA GLY A 139 -12.94 -8.83 -11.14
C GLY A 139 -14.22 -9.61 -11.39
N GLY A 140 -15.37 -8.95 -11.64
CA GLY A 140 -16.65 -9.61 -11.88
C GLY A 140 -16.62 -10.34 -13.21
N TYR A 141 -16.13 -9.67 -14.25
CA TYR A 141 -15.90 -10.29 -15.54
C TYR A 141 -14.93 -11.48 -15.46
N ILE A 142 -13.84 -11.36 -14.69
CA ILE A 142 -12.88 -12.45 -14.50
C ILE A 142 -13.50 -13.60 -13.71
N TYR A 143 -14.29 -13.29 -12.67
CA TYR A 143 -15.00 -14.27 -11.85
C TYR A 143 -15.94 -15.10 -12.73
N ASP A 144 -16.73 -14.46 -13.59
CA ASP A 144 -17.73 -15.13 -14.43
C ASP A 144 -17.08 -16.04 -15.49
N GLU A 145 -16.01 -15.58 -16.15
CA GLU A 145 -15.38 -16.32 -17.26
C GLU A 145 -14.31 -17.34 -16.82
N PHE A 146 -13.56 -17.03 -15.76
CA PHE A 146 -12.37 -17.79 -15.35
C PHE A 146 -12.40 -18.28 -13.90
N GLY A 147 -13.46 -17.96 -13.15
CA GLY A 147 -13.66 -18.36 -11.77
C GLY A 147 -12.85 -17.54 -10.75
N VAL A 148 -13.26 -17.66 -9.49
CA VAL A 148 -12.68 -16.99 -8.32
C VAL A 148 -11.16 -17.15 -8.19
N PRO A 149 -10.56 -18.36 -8.34
CA PRO A 149 -9.12 -18.53 -8.14
C PRO A 149 -8.27 -17.66 -9.07
N THR A 150 -8.80 -17.28 -10.23
CA THR A 150 -8.11 -16.43 -11.20
C THR A 150 -7.99 -14.99 -10.69
N VAL A 151 -9.01 -14.47 -9.98
CA VAL A 151 -8.96 -13.15 -9.35
C VAL A 151 -7.81 -13.06 -8.35
N TRP A 152 -7.66 -14.07 -7.50
CA TRP A 152 -6.57 -14.13 -6.51
C TRP A 152 -5.19 -14.30 -7.15
N LYS A 153 -5.07 -15.13 -8.21
CA LYS A 153 -3.82 -15.24 -8.98
C LYS A 153 -3.41 -13.91 -9.59
N ILE A 154 -4.34 -13.10 -10.07
CA ILE A 154 -4.06 -11.75 -10.60
C ILE A 154 -3.60 -10.81 -9.48
N GLY A 155 -4.20 -10.90 -8.28
CA GLY A 155 -3.71 -10.21 -7.10
C GLY A 155 -2.25 -10.55 -6.79
N ALA A 156 -1.96 -11.83 -6.62
CA ALA A 156 -0.64 -12.30 -6.19
C ALA A 156 0.45 -12.16 -7.24
N TYR A 157 0.16 -12.48 -8.51
CA TYR A 157 1.18 -12.51 -9.58
C TYR A 157 1.15 -11.26 -10.47
N GLY A 158 0.12 -10.42 -10.36
CA GLY A 158 -0.01 -9.16 -11.09
C GLY A 158 0.17 -7.94 -10.18
N LEU A 159 -0.75 -7.74 -9.24
CA LEU A 159 -0.83 -6.51 -8.44
C LEU A 159 0.32 -6.38 -7.42
N VAL A 160 0.73 -7.48 -6.79
CA VAL A 160 1.84 -7.51 -5.84
C VAL A 160 3.18 -7.15 -6.52
N PRO A 161 3.59 -7.82 -7.61
CA PRO A 161 4.80 -7.42 -8.35
C PRO A 161 4.72 -5.99 -8.88
N ALA A 162 3.58 -5.56 -9.41
CA ALA A 162 3.38 -4.18 -9.84
C ALA A 162 3.60 -3.18 -8.70
N SER A 163 3.13 -3.48 -7.49
CA SER A 163 3.35 -2.66 -6.31
C SER A 163 4.82 -2.57 -5.91
N LEU A 164 5.54 -3.70 -5.93
CA LEU A 164 6.98 -3.74 -5.64
C LEU A 164 7.79 -2.96 -6.68
N LEU A 165 7.45 -3.09 -7.96
CA LEU A 165 8.07 -2.32 -9.04
C LEU A 165 7.84 -0.83 -8.87
N LEU A 166 6.62 -0.40 -8.53
CA LEU A 166 6.32 1.02 -8.28
C LEU A 166 7.13 1.58 -7.11
N ILE A 167 7.27 0.82 -6.02
CA ILE A 167 8.12 1.23 -4.88
C ILE A 167 9.59 1.29 -5.30
N GLY A 168 10.08 0.30 -6.06
CA GLY A 168 11.45 0.25 -6.56
C GLY A 168 11.78 1.43 -7.48
N VAL A 169 10.90 1.74 -8.43
CA VAL A 169 11.04 2.90 -9.32
C VAL A 169 10.99 4.20 -8.54
N PHE A 170 10.07 4.34 -7.58
CA PHE A 170 10.00 5.52 -6.72
C PHE A 170 11.29 5.70 -5.90
N ALA A 171 11.79 4.63 -5.28
CA ALA A 171 13.04 4.66 -4.53
C ALA A 171 14.25 5.01 -5.43
N TRP A 172 14.27 4.49 -6.66
CA TRP A 172 15.30 4.83 -7.64
C TRP A 172 15.25 6.31 -8.04
N LEU A 173 14.06 6.84 -8.35
CA LEU A 173 13.87 8.26 -8.67
C LEU A 173 14.24 9.18 -7.51
N ALA A 174 13.83 8.83 -6.29
CA ALA A 174 14.15 9.61 -5.09
C ALA A 174 15.66 9.67 -4.84
N ARG A 175 16.37 8.54 -4.98
CA ARG A 175 17.85 8.50 -4.88
C ARG A 175 18.51 9.38 -5.95
N ARG A 176 17.97 9.39 -7.17
CA ARG A 176 18.51 10.20 -8.27
C ARG A 176 18.36 11.69 -8.01
N GLN A 177 17.24 12.12 -7.43
CA GLN A 177 17.02 13.52 -7.05
C GLN A 177 17.98 13.94 -5.93
N SER A 178 18.15 13.14 -4.87
CA SER A 178 19.13 13.44 -3.81
C SER A 178 20.55 13.56 -4.34
N SER A 179 20.99 12.69 -5.26
CA SER A 179 22.32 12.82 -5.87
C SER A 179 22.46 14.14 -6.61
N THR A 180 21.47 14.52 -7.42
CA THR A 180 21.51 15.74 -8.22
C THR A 180 21.57 16.99 -7.35
N THR A 181 20.78 17.05 -6.26
CA THR A 181 20.78 18.20 -5.34
C THR A 181 22.12 18.33 -4.61
N VAL A 182 22.71 17.22 -4.16
CA VAL A 182 24.02 17.22 -3.49
C VAL A 182 25.13 17.67 -4.45
N ASP A 183 25.07 17.24 -5.71
CA ASP A 183 26.04 17.65 -6.74
C ASP A 183 25.91 19.14 -7.07
N LEU A 184 24.69 19.67 -7.16
CA LEU A 184 24.45 21.11 -7.34
C LEU A 184 24.90 21.94 -6.14
N GLU A 185 24.65 21.47 -4.91
CA GLU A 185 25.08 22.18 -3.69
C GLU A 185 26.61 22.25 -3.61
N LYS A 186 27.32 21.16 -3.94
CA LYS A 186 28.78 21.17 -4.04
C LYS A 186 29.29 22.15 -5.10
N GLN A 187 28.68 22.18 -6.28
CA GLN A 187 29.06 23.12 -7.34
C GLN A 187 28.87 24.58 -6.91
N LEU A 188 27.78 24.91 -6.23
CA LEU A 188 27.52 26.26 -5.73
C LEU A 188 28.50 26.67 -4.62
N VAL A 189 28.88 25.75 -3.75
CA VAL A 189 29.89 26.00 -2.69
C VAL A 189 31.27 26.22 -3.31
N ASP A 190 31.68 25.37 -4.27
CA ASP A 190 32.97 25.51 -4.96
C ASP A 190 33.04 26.82 -5.78
N GLU A 191 31.94 27.21 -6.43
CA GLU A 191 31.86 28.49 -7.18
C GLU A 191 31.94 29.71 -6.24
N ALA A 192 31.29 29.66 -5.07
CA ALA A 192 31.35 30.71 -4.06
C ALA A 192 32.76 30.87 -3.44
N ASP A 193 33.47 29.76 -3.17
CA ASP A 193 34.83 29.81 -2.64
C ASP A 193 35.83 30.37 -3.67
N SER A 194 35.71 29.98 -4.94
CA SER A 194 36.58 30.49 -6.01
C SER A 194 36.45 32.00 -6.23
N THR A 195 35.21 32.53 -6.19
CA THR A 195 34.94 33.97 -6.33
C THR A 195 35.42 34.78 -5.12
N SER A 196 35.35 34.20 -3.91
CA SER A 196 35.91 34.76 -2.67
C SER A 196 37.45 34.89 -2.74
N GLU A 197 38.16 33.88 -3.25
CA GLU A 197 39.62 33.95 -3.39
C GLU A 197 40.06 34.98 -4.43
N LEU A 198 39.37 35.05 -5.58
CA LEU A 198 39.61 36.06 -6.62
C LEU A 198 39.43 37.50 -6.09
N SER A 199 38.40 37.72 -5.27
CA SER A 199 38.15 39.01 -4.62
C SER A 199 39.28 39.42 -3.66
N LYS A 200 39.80 38.48 -2.86
CA LYS A 200 40.93 38.75 -1.94
C LYS A 200 42.21 39.09 -2.67
N VAL A 201 42.52 38.38 -3.76
CA VAL A 201 43.72 38.63 -4.57
C VAL A 201 43.64 40.01 -5.25
N SER A 202 42.46 40.41 -5.73
CA SER A 202 42.24 41.73 -6.33
C SER A 202 42.38 42.90 -5.36
N GLN A 203 42.14 42.73 -4.05
CA GLN A 203 42.31 43.80 -3.06
C GLN A 203 43.75 44.00 -2.59
N ILE A 204 44.64 43.07 -2.93
CA ILE A 204 46.06 43.09 -2.53
C ILE A 204 46.95 43.74 -3.62
N GLN A 205 46.41 43.94 -4.83
CA GLN A 205 47.06 44.68 -5.92
C GLN A 205 46.61 46.14 -5.98
#